data_AF-A0A537D1E8-F1
#
_entry.id   AF-A0A537D1E8-F1
#
_cell.length_a   1.000
_cell.length_b   1.000
_cell.length_c   1.000
_cell.angle_alpha   90.00
_cell.angle_beta   90.00
_cell.angle_gamma   90.00
#
_symmetry.space_group_name_H-M   'P 1'
#
loop_
_entity.id
_entity.type
_entity.pdbx_description
1 polymer ?
#
loop_
_entity_poly.entity_id
_entity_poly.type
_entity_poly.pdbx_seq_one_letter_code
_entity_poly.pdbx_strand_id
1 'polypeptide(L)'
;MEYLALAFGLALPWALGIALLLALDWPRSSAGDGDRSAGSAALRLGYGYFIGALALTLWMHALSATGVGFGRISIGAPLLVAVVALFAWATRRNRISVAAVRNATSALVRPQLTRWQQWAWMLLLAWLGLRFASIAAEIMWRPLYPWDAWGQWATKARVWFELGRIVPFARADVWLSGATAAYFDASPDNPSTVPLLQVWSCVALGRWDDSAMNWPWLCMLLALTLAVYGSLRSAGLSLLGALIGAYLVASLPLLDTHAALAGYADLMLAGVYTCAALALHRWVLRRDACDRALVLLLALACPLVETSGLVWALTLVPGGVVATFPRRGPKLVAFGFGAAALVVLAFARFEPALLGHSLHLDYQPRWHSLADAYLFFGNWHLLWYVVVVLAIIGARRLVRPPLAPLALIVASGLGVLFIAFAFPSATSVAQFGTANRATLPLAPLLTCLCVLLWRELTMPEVAPKPQAAQQRAGSDSVVAADA
;
A
#
# COMPACT_ATOMS: atom_id res chain seq x y z
N MET A 1 14.50 -30.03 3.42
CA MET A 1 14.87 -29.41 2.13
C MET A 1 13.73 -28.59 1.53
N GLU A 2 12.49 -29.08 1.52
CA GLU A 2 11.33 -28.38 0.90
C GLU A 2 11.03 -27.01 1.52
N TYR A 3 10.94 -26.91 2.86
CA TYR A 3 10.70 -25.61 3.52
C TYR A 3 11.84 -24.60 3.37
N LEU A 4 13.07 -25.07 3.17
CA LEU A 4 14.19 -24.19 2.80
C LEU A 4 13.98 -23.63 1.39
N ALA A 5 13.53 -24.47 0.44
CA ALA A 5 13.20 -24.02 -0.91
C ALA A 5 12.05 -23.00 -0.91
N LEU A 6 11.02 -23.20 -0.08
CA LEU A 6 9.97 -22.20 0.14
C LEU A 6 10.53 -20.90 0.72
N ALA A 7 11.37 -20.97 1.76
CA ALA A 7 11.98 -19.78 2.35
C ALA A 7 12.81 -18.98 1.32
N PHE A 8 13.62 -19.65 0.49
CA PHE A 8 14.31 -19.01 -0.63
C PHE A 8 13.34 -18.46 -1.67
N GLY A 9 12.26 -19.18 -1.96
CA GLY A 9 11.20 -18.76 -2.86
C GLY A 9 10.53 -17.47 -2.41
N LEU A 10 10.22 -17.34 -1.12
CA LEU A 10 9.64 -16.14 -0.51
C LEU A 10 10.64 -14.98 -0.43
N ALA A 11 11.91 -15.29 -0.19
CA ALA A 11 12.98 -14.29 -0.16
C ALA A 11 13.32 -13.72 -1.55
N LEU A 12 13.10 -14.49 -2.63
CA LEU A 12 13.42 -14.09 -4.00
C LEU A 12 12.71 -12.82 -4.48
N PRO A 13 11.36 -12.69 -4.42
CA PRO A 13 10.70 -11.44 -4.78
C PRO A 13 11.16 -10.31 -3.87
N TRP A 14 11.36 -10.55 -2.59
CA TRP A 14 11.86 -9.53 -1.67
C TRP A 14 13.24 -9.00 -2.11
N ALA A 15 14.18 -9.90 -2.39
CA ALA A 15 15.52 -9.56 -2.86
C ALA A 15 15.47 -8.81 -4.20
N LEU A 16 14.59 -9.22 -5.12
CA LEU A 16 14.39 -8.57 -6.42
C LEU A 16 13.96 -7.11 -6.25
N GLY A 17 12.94 -6.84 -5.45
CA GLY A 17 12.50 -5.46 -5.27
C GLY A 17 13.51 -4.61 -4.49
N ILE A 18 14.22 -5.16 -3.49
CA ILE A 18 15.34 -4.45 -2.84
C ILE A 18 16.42 -4.10 -3.87
N ALA A 19 16.81 -5.06 -4.72
CA ALA A 19 17.83 -4.86 -5.73
C ALA A 19 17.41 -3.81 -6.76
N LEU A 20 16.13 -3.80 -7.19
CA LEU A 20 15.56 -2.77 -8.05
C LEU A 20 15.58 -1.38 -7.40
N LEU A 21 15.24 -1.28 -6.11
CA LEU A 21 15.27 0.01 -5.40
C LEU A 21 16.70 0.53 -5.19
N LEU A 22 17.66 -0.35 -4.88
CA LEU A 22 19.08 0.00 -4.82
C LEU A 22 19.62 0.39 -6.20
N ALA A 23 19.16 -0.27 -7.24
CA ALA A 23 19.41 0.09 -8.63
C ALA A 23 18.83 1.48 -9.00
N LEU A 24 17.79 1.94 -8.33
CA LEU A 24 17.27 3.30 -8.51
C LEU A 24 17.91 4.32 -7.56
N ASP A 25 18.87 3.89 -6.73
CA ASP A 25 19.44 4.69 -5.62
C ASP A 25 18.36 5.20 -4.66
N TRP A 26 17.28 4.43 -4.47
CA TRP A 26 16.14 4.83 -3.67
C TRP A 26 16.14 4.16 -2.29
N PRO A 27 15.77 4.88 -1.20
CA PRO A 27 15.64 6.33 -1.15
C PRO A 27 17.03 6.98 -1.18
N ARG A 28 17.16 8.10 -1.91
CA ARG A 28 18.42 8.84 -1.96
C ARG A 28 18.76 9.36 -0.57
N SER A 29 19.98 9.05 -0.11
CA SER A 29 20.51 9.55 1.15
C SER A 29 21.10 10.93 0.91
N SER A 30 20.59 11.97 1.59
CA SER A 30 21.24 13.28 1.62
C SER A 30 22.51 13.21 2.48
N ALA A 31 23.56 13.94 2.09
CA ALA A 31 24.75 14.10 2.92
C ALA A 31 24.35 14.69 4.29
N GLY A 32 24.56 13.94 5.37
CA GLY A 32 24.17 14.31 6.75
C GLY A 32 23.11 13.41 7.42
N ASP A 33 22.49 12.47 6.69
CA ASP A 33 21.35 11.67 7.17
C ASP A 33 21.75 10.39 7.96
N GLY A 34 22.95 10.37 8.59
CA GLY A 34 23.53 9.18 9.23
C GLY A 34 22.62 8.50 10.27
N ASP A 35 21.84 9.31 10.99
CA ASP A 35 20.88 8.90 12.02
C ASP A 35 19.55 8.37 11.46
N ARG A 36 19.30 8.57 10.15
CA ARG A 36 18.11 8.08 9.43
C ARG A 36 18.38 6.83 8.58
N SER A 37 19.58 6.26 8.67
CA SER A 37 19.99 5.04 7.96
C SER A 37 19.03 3.87 8.20
N ALA A 38 18.63 3.62 9.45
CA ALA A 38 17.66 2.58 9.81
C ALA A 38 16.28 2.76 9.13
N GLY A 39 15.80 4.01 9.05
CA GLY A 39 14.55 4.32 8.36
C GLY A 39 14.64 4.09 6.85
N SER A 40 15.78 4.42 6.24
CA SER A 40 16.02 4.16 4.82
C SER A 40 16.10 2.66 4.49
N ALA A 41 16.70 1.86 5.36
CA ALA A 41 16.76 0.42 5.21
C ALA A 41 15.36 -0.20 5.33
N ALA A 42 14.60 0.18 6.35
CA ALA A 42 13.23 -0.30 6.53
C ALA A 42 12.31 0.09 5.35
N LEU A 43 12.45 1.30 4.79
CA LEU A 43 11.76 1.70 3.57
C LEU A 43 12.05 0.77 2.40
N ARG A 44 13.34 0.49 2.13
CA ARG A 44 13.75 -0.41 1.05
C ARG A 44 13.21 -1.82 1.26
N LEU A 45 13.26 -2.32 2.49
CA LEU A 45 12.71 -3.63 2.83
C LEU A 45 11.19 -3.67 2.59
N GLY A 46 10.46 -2.67 3.07
CA GLY A 46 9.00 -2.62 2.94
C GLY A 46 8.51 -2.47 1.51
N TYR A 47 9.02 -1.47 0.77
CA TYR A 47 8.65 -1.28 -0.64
C TYR A 47 9.19 -2.40 -1.52
N GLY A 48 10.36 -2.95 -1.18
CA GLY A 48 11.02 -4.01 -1.93
C GLY A 48 10.15 -5.26 -2.06
N TYR A 49 9.46 -5.67 -1.01
CA TYR A 49 8.57 -6.84 -1.12
C TYR A 49 7.43 -6.60 -2.12
N PHE A 50 6.68 -5.48 -2.02
CA PHE A 50 5.56 -5.20 -2.92
C PHE A 50 6.00 -5.07 -4.38
N ILE A 51 7.08 -4.32 -4.64
CA ILE A 51 7.63 -4.14 -6.00
C ILE A 51 8.12 -5.49 -6.55
N GLY A 52 8.81 -6.27 -5.73
CA GLY A 52 9.33 -7.57 -6.12
C GLY A 52 8.24 -8.61 -6.38
N ALA A 53 7.18 -8.61 -5.56
CA ALA A 53 6.01 -9.46 -5.75
C ALA A 53 5.28 -9.13 -7.06
N LEU A 54 5.08 -7.84 -7.37
CA LEU A 54 4.52 -7.40 -8.65
C LEU A 54 5.43 -7.78 -9.84
N ALA A 55 6.74 -7.60 -9.71
CA ALA A 55 7.69 -7.98 -10.76
C ALA A 55 7.70 -9.49 -11.01
N LEU A 56 7.61 -10.30 -9.96
CA LEU A 56 7.46 -11.75 -10.03
C LEU A 56 6.20 -12.15 -10.80
N THR A 57 5.04 -11.57 -10.48
CA THR A 57 3.78 -11.95 -11.15
C THR A 57 3.77 -11.50 -12.61
N LEU A 58 4.30 -10.31 -12.92
CA LEU A 58 4.50 -9.85 -14.30
C LEU A 58 5.45 -10.77 -15.09
N TRP A 59 6.50 -11.30 -14.45
CA TRP A 59 7.38 -12.28 -15.08
C TRP A 59 6.63 -13.59 -15.39
N MET A 60 5.81 -14.08 -14.46
CA MET A 60 4.98 -15.27 -14.69
C MET A 60 3.95 -15.05 -15.81
N HIS A 61 3.40 -13.84 -15.98
CA HIS A 61 2.60 -13.49 -17.15
C HIS A 61 3.39 -13.62 -18.45
N ALA A 62 4.63 -13.10 -18.48
CA ALA A 62 5.48 -13.18 -19.67
C ALA A 62 5.84 -14.63 -20.03
N LEU A 63 6.11 -15.48 -19.02
CA LEU A 63 6.33 -16.92 -19.23
C LEU A 63 5.09 -17.58 -19.85
N SER A 64 3.92 -17.33 -19.27
CA SER A 64 2.67 -17.91 -19.79
C SER A 64 2.35 -17.44 -21.21
N ALA A 65 2.63 -16.17 -21.53
CA ALA A 65 2.41 -15.61 -22.86
C ALA A 65 3.37 -16.18 -23.92
N THR A 66 4.56 -16.63 -23.51
CA THR A 66 5.55 -17.26 -24.39
C THR A 66 5.40 -18.79 -24.45
N GLY A 67 4.40 -19.35 -23.77
CA GLY A 67 4.16 -20.80 -23.70
C GLY A 67 5.15 -21.56 -22.81
N VAL A 68 6.00 -20.86 -22.06
CA VAL A 68 6.96 -21.49 -21.14
C VAL A 68 6.25 -21.85 -19.84
N GLY A 69 6.32 -23.13 -19.47
CA GLY A 69 5.71 -23.66 -18.25
C GLY A 69 6.33 -23.10 -16.97
N PHE A 70 5.51 -23.00 -15.92
CA PHE A 70 5.89 -22.60 -14.57
C PHE A 70 6.72 -23.71 -13.91
N GLY A 71 7.90 -23.34 -13.47
CA GLY A 71 8.82 -24.22 -12.76
C GLY A 71 9.86 -23.42 -12.00
N ARG A 72 10.58 -24.09 -11.10
CA ARG A 72 11.64 -23.45 -10.30
C ARG A 72 12.73 -22.83 -11.16
N ILE A 73 13.08 -23.47 -12.28
CA ILE A 73 14.12 -22.98 -13.19
C ILE A 73 13.58 -21.85 -14.06
N SER A 74 12.40 -21.99 -14.69
CA SER A 74 11.84 -20.97 -15.59
C SER A 74 11.47 -19.69 -14.85
N ILE A 75 10.96 -19.79 -13.62
CA ILE A 75 10.63 -18.61 -12.80
C ILE A 75 11.86 -18.16 -11.99
N GLY A 76 12.43 -19.06 -11.18
CA GLY A 76 13.41 -18.70 -10.16
C GLY A 76 14.78 -18.32 -10.70
N ALA A 77 15.31 -19.03 -11.72
CA ALA A 77 16.67 -18.78 -12.19
C ALA A 77 16.83 -17.40 -12.87
N PRO A 78 15.94 -16.96 -13.80
CA PRO A 78 16.01 -15.61 -14.37
C PRO A 78 15.92 -14.51 -13.32
N LEU A 79 15.02 -14.66 -12.34
CA LEU A 79 14.88 -13.69 -11.25
C LEU A 79 16.11 -13.66 -10.34
N LEU A 80 16.72 -14.81 -10.04
CA LEU A 80 17.97 -14.89 -9.28
C LEU A 80 19.12 -14.21 -10.03
N VAL A 81 19.24 -14.44 -11.34
CA VAL A 81 20.24 -13.78 -12.19
C VAL A 81 20.01 -12.26 -12.19
N ALA A 82 18.76 -11.81 -12.31
CA ALA A 82 18.42 -10.39 -12.23
C ALA A 82 18.80 -9.79 -10.87
N VAL A 83 18.49 -10.48 -9.78
CA VAL A 83 18.88 -10.09 -8.41
C VAL A 83 20.39 -9.91 -8.30
N VAL A 84 21.17 -10.93 -8.70
CA VAL A 84 22.63 -10.91 -8.64
C VAL A 84 23.20 -9.77 -9.50
N ALA A 85 22.71 -9.61 -10.73
CA ALA A 85 23.15 -8.56 -11.64
C ALA A 85 22.86 -7.15 -11.10
N LEU A 86 21.66 -6.93 -10.56
CA LEU A 86 21.26 -5.65 -9.98
C LEU A 86 22.05 -5.32 -8.70
N PHE A 87 22.29 -6.29 -7.83
CA PHE A 87 23.16 -6.10 -6.66
C PHE A 87 24.62 -5.84 -7.04
N ALA A 88 25.16 -6.57 -8.03
CA ALA A 88 26.50 -6.33 -8.55
C ALA A 88 26.61 -4.91 -9.14
N TRP A 89 25.59 -4.48 -9.88
CA TRP A 89 25.53 -3.11 -10.42
C TRP A 89 25.40 -2.05 -9.33
N ALA A 90 24.54 -2.25 -8.33
CA ALA A 90 24.39 -1.34 -7.20
C ALA A 90 25.69 -1.21 -6.38
N THR A 91 26.40 -2.32 -6.18
CA THR A 91 27.72 -2.35 -5.53
C THR A 91 28.74 -1.57 -6.35
N ARG A 92 28.83 -1.80 -7.67
CA ARG A 92 29.73 -1.05 -8.57
C ARG A 92 29.44 0.45 -8.60
N ARG A 93 28.19 0.86 -8.34
CA ARG A 93 27.76 2.26 -8.24
C ARG A 93 27.90 2.83 -6.82
N ASN A 94 28.52 2.12 -5.87
CA ASN A 94 28.67 2.51 -4.46
C ASN A 94 27.34 2.84 -3.76
N ARG A 95 26.24 2.20 -4.17
CA ARG A 95 24.91 2.42 -3.57
C ARG A 95 24.63 1.52 -2.38
N ILE A 96 25.49 0.53 -2.15
CA ILE A 96 25.47 -0.30 -0.96
C ILE A 96 26.58 0.19 -0.05
N SER A 97 26.20 0.66 1.14
CA SER A 97 27.15 1.10 2.16
C SER A 97 27.11 0.13 3.33
N VAL A 98 28.23 -0.57 3.56
CA VAL A 98 28.41 -1.45 4.72
C VAL A 98 28.25 -0.66 6.02
N ALA A 99 28.74 0.58 6.05
CA ALA A 99 28.54 1.48 7.19
C ALA A 99 27.05 1.78 7.42
N ALA A 100 26.26 2.00 6.37
CA ALA A 100 24.82 2.24 6.51
C ALA A 100 24.08 1.01 7.05
N VAL A 101 24.45 -0.20 6.59
CA VAL A 101 23.89 -1.45 7.11
C VAL A 101 24.26 -1.62 8.59
N ARG A 102 25.53 -1.42 8.96
CA ARG A 102 26.00 -1.48 10.34
C ARG A 102 25.30 -0.45 11.24
N ASN A 103 25.09 0.77 10.74
CA ASN A 103 24.41 1.82 11.49
C ASN A 103 22.92 1.48 11.69
N ALA A 104 22.27 0.92 10.66
CA ALA A 104 20.89 0.45 10.76
C ALA A 104 20.74 -0.69 11.78
N THR A 105 21.65 -1.66 11.77
CA THR A 105 21.65 -2.76 12.75
C THR A 105 21.98 -2.25 14.16
N SER A 106 22.94 -1.34 14.29
CA SER A 106 23.24 -0.74 15.59
C SER A 106 22.08 0.08 16.15
N ALA A 107 21.34 0.80 15.30
CA ALA A 107 20.17 1.56 15.71
C ALA A 107 19.01 0.66 16.16
N LEU A 108 18.93 -0.56 15.62
CA LEU A 108 17.95 -1.56 16.05
C LEU A 108 18.30 -2.17 17.42
N VAL A 109 19.57 -2.56 17.61
CA VAL A 109 20.04 -3.28 18.80
C VAL A 109 20.35 -2.35 19.97
N ARG A 110 20.96 -1.19 19.69
CA ARG A 110 21.38 -0.18 20.67
C ARG A 110 20.91 1.21 20.23
N PRO A 111 19.59 1.47 20.30
CA PRO A 111 19.06 2.78 19.94
C PRO A 111 19.57 3.87 20.88
N GLN A 112 19.94 5.02 20.32
CA GLN A 112 20.31 6.22 21.09
C GLN A 112 19.05 6.87 21.67
N LEU A 113 18.52 6.26 22.74
CA LEU A 113 17.28 6.63 23.41
C LEU A 113 17.53 6.75 24.92
N THR A 114 16.66 7.48 25.62
CA THR A 114 16.69 7.50 27.08
C THR A 114 16.30 6.13 27.64
N ARG A 115 16.66 5.81 28.88
CA ARG A 115 16.46 4.46 29.46
C ARG A 115 15.00 3.97 29.35
N TRP A 116 14.02 4.82 29.66
CA TRP A 116 12.61 4.42 29.56
C TRP A 116 12.19 4.19 28.10
N GLN A 117 12.69 5.00 27.16
CA GLN A 117 12.42 4.86 25.73
C GLN A 117 13.05 3.58 25.17
N GLN A 118 14.22 3.19 25.67
CA GLN A 118 14.85 1.91 25.33
C GLN A 118 14.01 0.73 25.78
N TRP A 119 13.47 0.76 27.01
CA TRP A 119 12.54 -0.27 27.49
C TRP A 119 11.27 -0.32 26.65
N ALA A 120 10.64 0.83 26.37
CA ALA A 120 9.46 0.91 25.52
C ALA A 120 9.74 0.39 24.09
N TRP A 121 10.90 0.73 23.53
CA TRP A 121 11.37 0.23 22.24
C TRP A 121 11.49 -1.29 22.21
N MET A 122 12.20 -1.88 23.18
CA MET A 122 12.40 -3.32 23.27
C MET A 122 11.08 -4.05 23.52
N LEU A 123 10.23 -3.52 24.39
CA LEU A 123 8.91 -4.11 24.69
C LEU A 123 8.01 -4.10 23.45
N LEU A 124 7.96 -3.00 22.70
CA LEU A 124 7.18 -2.91 21.47
C LEU A 124 7.72 -3.86 20.38
N LEU A 125 9.04 -3.98 20.24
CA LEU A 125 9.63 -4.94 19.30
C LEU A 125 9.33 -6.39 19.71
N ALA A 126 9.43 -6.71 21.00
CA ALA A 126 9.09 -8.03 21.52
C ALA A 126 7.60 -8.34 21.29
N TRP A 127 6.73 -7.37 21.51
CA TRP A 127 5.29 -7.49 21.29
C TRP A 127 4.94 -7.69 19.81
N LEU A 128 5.54 -6.91 18.91
CA LEU A 128 5.42 -7.11 17.47
C LEU A 128 5.95 -8.49 17.08
N GLY A 129 7.13 -8.89 17.58
CA GLY A 129 7.72 -10.20 17.33
C GLY A 129 6.79 -11.34 17.74
N LEU A 130 6.18 -11.25 18.93
CA LEU A 130 5.17 -12.19 19.39
C LEU A 130 3.96 -12.21 18.45
N ARG A 131 3.46 -11.03 18.05
CA ARG A 131 2.31 -10.92 17.14
C ARG A 131 2.56 -11.57 15.78
N PHE A 132 3.70 -11.28 15.15
CA PHE A 132 4.10 -11.89 13.88
C PHE A 132 4.31 -13.40 14.03
N ALA A 133 4.88 -13.87 15.15
CA ALA A 133 5.03 -15.28 15.43
C ALA A 133 3.67 -15.98 15.60
N SER A 134 2.71 -15.35 16.27
CA SER A 134 1.34 -15.86 16.38
C SER A 134 0.66 -15.96 15.00
N ILE A 135 0.78 -14.93 14.15
CA ILE A 135 0.23 -14.97 12.79
C ILE A 135 0.92 -16.04 11.93
N ALA A 136 2.24 -16.18 12.06
CA ALA A 136 3.00 -17.23 11.38
C ALA A 136 2.52 -18.64 11.79
N ALA A 137 2.25 -18.84 13.09
CA ALA A 137 1.65 -20.05 13.62
C ALA A 137 0.27 -20.33 12.99
N GLU A 138 -0.59 -19.31 12.90
CA GLU A 138 -1.89 -19.46 12.25
C GLU A 138 -1.78 -19.88 10.78
N ILE A 139 -0.88 -19.25 10.02
CA ILE A 139 -0.63 -19.59 8.61
C ILE A 139 -0.07 -21.01 8.48
N MET A 140 0.82 -21.41 9.39
CA MET A 140 1.47 -22.72 9.35
C MET A 140 0.50 -23.87 9.66
N TRP A 141 -0.47 -23.65 10.56
CA TRP A 141 -1.38 -24.71 11.00
C TRP A 141 -2.75 -24.70 10.34
N ARG A 142 -3.24 -23.55 9.85
CA ARG A 142 -4.56 -23.49 9.20
C ARG A 142 -4.44 -23.80 7.71
N PRO A 143 -5.20 -24.77 7.18
CA PRO A 143 -5.40 -24.86 5.74
C PRO A 143 -6.18 -23.63 5.24
N LEU A 144 -6.19 -23.43 3.92
CA LEU A 144 -7.00 -22.40 3.31
C LEU A 144 -8.48 -22.59 3.66
N TYR A 145 -9.00 -21.69 4.48
CA TYR A 145 -10.35 -21.74 5.05
C TYR A 145 -11.31 -20.65 4.52
N PRO A 146 -10.88 -19.40 4.32
CA PRO A 146 -11.83 -18.31 4.08
C PRO A 146 -12.56 -18.42 2.75
N TRP A 147 -13.88 -18.18 2.77
CA TRP A 147 -14.78 -18.43 1.64
C TRP A 147 -14.39 -17.69 0.35
N ASP A 148 -13.97 -16.43 0.46
CA ASP A 148 -13.57 -15.64 -0.71
C ASP A 148 -12.23 -16.11 -1.26
N ALA A 149 -11.28 -16.43 -0.35
CA ALA A 149 -9.95 -16.92 -0.66
C ALA A 149 -10.00 -18.21 -1.50
N TRP A 150 -10.77 -19.21 -1.07
CA TRP A 150 -10.89 -20.45 -1.83
C TRP A 150 -11.86 -20.34 -3.01
N GLY A 151 -12.86 -19.47 -2.96
CA GLY A 151 -13.89 -19.35 -4.01
C GLY A 151 -13.48 -18.55 -5.25
N GLN A 152 -12.56 -17.59 -5.13
CA GLN A 152 -12.22 -16.66 -6.22
C GLN A 152 -10.72 -16.56 -6.54
N TRP A 153 -9.85 -17.02 -5.64
CA TRP A 153 -8.39 -16.81 -5.76
C TRP A 153 -7.64 -18.14 -5.87
N ALA A 154 -7.79 -19.02 -4.88
CA ALA A 154 -7.03 -20.26 -4.82
C ALA A 154 -7.50 -21.33 -5.84
N THR A 155 -8.76 -21.29 -6.27
CA THR A 155 -9.27 -22.04 -7.43
C THR A 155 -8.41 -21.80 -8.67
N LYS A 156 -8.12 -20.53 -8.97
CA LYS A 156 -7.22 -20.15 -10.06
C LYS A 156 -5.80 -20.66 -9.84
N ALA A 157 -5.28 -20.43 -8.63
CA ALA A 157 -3.93 -20.87 -8.27
C ALA A 157 -3.75 -22.38 -8.41
N ARG A 158 -4.74 -23.18 -8.01
CA ARG A 158 -4.71 -24.65 -8.09
C ARG A 158 -4.57 -25.12 -9.53
N VAL A 159 -5.44 -24.63 -10.42
CA VAL A 159 -5.41 -25.01 -11.84
C VAL A 159 -4.11 -24.54 -12.51
N TRP A 160 -3.68 -23.31 -12.25
CA TRP A 160 -2.44 -22.77 -12.86
C TRP A 160 -1.18 -23.46 -12.35
N PHE A 161 -1.19 -23.92 -11.10
CA PHE A 161 -0.12 -24.76 -10.56
C PHE A 161 -0.07 -26.12 -11.28
N GLU A 162 -1.20 -26.81 -11.40
CA GLU A 162 -1.27 -28.14 -12.02
C GLU A 162 -0.96 -28.11 -13.53
N LEU A 163 -1.43 -27.08 -14.24
CA LEU A 163 -1.16 -26.92 -15.68
C LEU A 163 0.16 -26.23 -15.98
N GLY A 164 0.81 -25.67 -14.96
CA GLY A 164 2.05 -24.90 -15.11
C GLY A 164 1.92 -23.67 -16.00
N ARG A 165 0.74 -23.07 -16.15
CA ARG A 165 0.52 -21.87 -16.98
C ARG A 165 -0.81 -21.20 -16.63
N ILE A 166 -0.97 -19.95 -17.05
CA ILE A 166 -2.24 -19.23 -16.92
C ILE A 166 -3.20 -19.76 -17.99
N VAL A 167 -4.36 -20.23 -17.55
CA VAL A 167 -5.50 -20.62 -18.40
C VAL A 167 -6.75 -19.82 -18.03
N PRO A 168 -7.66 -19.57 -18.98
CA PRO A 168 -8.88 -18.81 -18.72
C PRO A 168 -9.87 -19.61 -17.87
N PHE A 169 -10.75 -18.86 -17.19
CA PHE A 169 -11.85 -19.38 -16.40
C PHE A 169 -13.18 -18.85 -16.93
N ALA A 170 -14.24 -19.65 -16.76
CA ALA A 170 -15.59 -19.34 -17.17
C ALA A 170 -16.49 -19.10 -15.96
N ARG A 171 -17.54 -18.29 -16.18
CA ARG A 171 -18.64 -18.10 -15.23
C ARG A 171 -19.52 -19.35 -15.17
N ALA A 172 -20.35 -19.44 -14.13
CA ALA A 172 -21.15 -20.62 -13.83
C ALA A 172 -22.09 -21.02 -14.99
N ASP A 173 -22.76 -20.06 -15.62
CA ASP A 173 -23.67 -20.27 -16.75
C ASP A 173 -22.96 -20.88 -17.96
N VAL A 174 -21.80 -20.33 -18.34
CA VAL A 174 -21.00 -20.84 -19.45
C VAL A 174 -20.43 -22.22 -19.13
N TRP A 175 -19.96 -22.43 -17.90
CA TRP A 175 -19.40 -23.71 -17.47
C TRP A 175 -20.48 -24.82 -17.42
N LEU A 176 -21.65 -24.54 -16.85
CA LEU A 176 -22.78 -25.47 -16.76
C LEU A 176 -23.40 -25.80 -18.13
N SER A 177 -23.28 -24.90 -19.12
CA SER A 177 -23.73 -25.18 -20.49
C SER A 177 -22.97 -26.35 -21.14
N GLY A 178 -21.79 -26.72 -20.63
CA GLY A 178 -20.92 -27.76 -21.18
C GLY A 178 -20.32 -27.43 -22.56
N ALA A 179 -20.58 -26.22 -23.09
CA ALA A 179 -20.18 -25.84 -24.45
C ALA A 179 -18.66 -25.63 -24.61
N THR A 180 -17.92 -25.44 -23.51
CA THR A 180 -16.47 -25.18 -23.54
C THR A 180 -15.73 -26.06 -22.54
N ALA A 181 -14.55 -26.55 -22.91
CA ALA A 181 -13.60 -27.18 -21.99
C ALA A 181 -12.91 -26.08 -21.16
N ALA A 182 -13.66 -25.45 -20.26
CA ALA A 182 -13.19 -24.36 -19.40
C ALA A 182 -13.25 -24.76 -17.92
N TYR A 183 -12.45 -24.11 -17.09
CA TYR A 183 -12.53 -24.25 -15.64
C TYR A 183 -13.49 -23.20 -15.07
N PHE A 184 -14.22 -23.56 -14.01
CA PHE A 184 -15.10 -22.64 -13.31
C PHE A 184 -14.35 -21.82 -12.24
N ASP A 185 -14.70 -20.55 -12.12
CA ASP A 185 -14.32 -19.68 -11.01
C ASP A 185 -15.49 -18.74 -10.66
N ALA A 186 -15.64 -18.39 -9.37
CA ALA A 186 -16.73 -17.49 -8.95
C ALA A 186 -16.50 -16.04 -9.39
N SER A 187 -15.28 -15.65 -9.73
CA SER A 187 -14.91 -14.31 -10.22
C SER A 187 -13.79 -14.40 -11.25
N PRO A 188 -14.07 -14.94 -12.45
CA PRO A 188 -13.06 -15.23 -13.45
C PRO A 188 -12.28 -13.98 -13.90
N ASP A 189 -12.94 -12.82 -13.88
CA ASP A 189 -12.38 -11.53 -14.29
C ASP A 189 -11.42 -10.91 -13.25
N ASN A 190 -11.34 -11.46 -12.03
CA ASN A 190 -10.40 -10.97 -11.03
C ASN A 190 -8.94 -11.12 -11.48
N PRO A 191 -8.09 -10.10 -11.24
CA PRO A 191 -6.68 -10.16 -11.60
C PRO A 191 -5.93 -11.35 -11.00
N SER A 192 -4.86 -11.72 -11.69
CA SER A 192 -4.04 -12.91 -11.45
C SER A 192 -2.91 -12.70 -10.43
N THR A 193 -2.65 -11.49 -9.95
CA THR A 193 -1.51 -11.21 -9.06
C THR A 193 -1.54 -12.10 -7.82
N VAL A 194 -2.66 -12.16 -7.10
CA VAL A 194 -2.77 -12.92 -5.84
C VAL A 194 -2.69 -14.43 -6.09
N PRO A 195 -3.42 -15.02 -7.05
CA PRO A 195 -3.26 -16.44 -7.36
C PRO A 195 -1.83 -16.80 -7.80
N LEU A 196 -1.14 -15.93 -8.54
CA LEU A 196 0.24 -16.19 -8.98
C LEU A 196 1.25 -16.21 -7.81
N LEU A 197 1.00 -15.45 -6.73
CA LEU A 197 1.81 -15.54 -5.51
C LEU A 197 1.64 -16.90 -4.81
N GLN A 198 0.42 -17.44 -4.80
CA GLN A 198 0.15 -18.79 -4.29
C GLN A 198 0.81 -19.85 -5.19
N VAL A 199 0.68 -19.73 -6.51
CA VAL A 199 1.35 -20.62 -7.49
C VAL A 199 2.85 -20.62 -7.28
N TRP A 200 3.49 -19.46 -7.17
CA TRP A 200 4.93 -19.37 -6.94
C TRP A 200 5.35 -20.06 -5.65
N SER A 201 4.59 -19.88 -4.57
CA SER A 201 4.87 -20.52 -3.28
C SER A 201 4.85 -22.05 -3.40
N CYS A 202 3.84 -22.61 -4.07
CA CYS A 202 3.74 -24.04 -4.34
C CYS A 202 4.82 -24.55 -5.33
N VAL A 203 5.16 -23.78 -6.37
CA VAL A 203 6.24 -24.12 -7.31
C VAL A 203 7.61 -24.15 -6.61
N ALA A 204 7.88 -23.16 -5.75
CA ALA A 204 9.09 -23.12 -4.94
C ALA A 204 9.14 -24.34 -4.00
N LEU A 205 8.03 -24.64 -3.33
CA LEU A 205 7.91 -25.83 -2.48
C LEU A 205 8.04 -27.14 -3.28
N GLY A 206 7.60 -27.17 -4.54
CA GLY A 206 7.62 -28.33 -5.44
C GLY A 206 6.40 -29.24 -5.34
N ARG A 207 5.42 -28.86 -4.53
CA ARG A 207 4.14 -29.54 -4.35
C ARG A 207 3.09 -28.53 -3.95
N TRP A 208 1.82 -28.88 -4.14
CA TRP A 208 0.73 -28.11 -3.57
C TRP A 208 0.66 -28.35 -2.06
N ASP A 209 0.41 -27.28 -1.32
CA ASP A 209 0.23 -27.30 0.13
C ASP A 209 -0.67 -26.14 0.54
N ASP A 210 -1.85 -26.48 1.09
CA ASP A 210 -2.94 -25.54 1.38
C ASP A 210 -2.57 -24.46 2.41
N SER A 211 -1.57 -24.71 3.25
CA SER A 211 -1.06 -23.77 4.23
C SER A 211 0.16 -23.02 3.69
N ALA A 212 1.09 -23.72 3.03
CA ALA A 212 2.33 -23.10 2.59
C ALA A 212 2.14 -22.03 1.50
N MET A 213 1.07 -22.09 0.71
CA MET A 213 0.77 -21.06 -0.28
C MET A 213 0.44 -19.68 0.33
N ASN A 214 0.14 -19.64 1.64
CA ASN A 214 -0.34 -18.47 2.36
C ASN A 214 0.77 -17.64 3.04
N TRP A 215 2.02 -18.11 3.05
CA TRP A 215 3.16 -17.35 3.58
C TRP A 215 3.37 -15.95 2.98
N PRO A 216 3.04 -15.66 1.71
CA PRO A 216 3.14 -14.31 1.16
C PRO A 216 2.39 -13.24 1.97
N TRP A 217 1.30 -13.58 2.67
CA TRP A 217 0.52 -12.63 3.46
C TRP A 217 1.27 -12.15 4.72
N LEU A 218 2.02 -13.03 5.37
CA LEU A 218 2.91 -12.63 6.47
C LEU A 218 3.98 -11.66 5.98
N CYS A 219 4.57 -11.94 4.80
CA CYS A 219 5.55 -11.07 4.18
C CYS A 219 4.94 -9.71 3.82
N MET A 220 3.70 -9.65 3.32
CA MET A 220 2.97 -8.40 3.05
C MET A 220 2.79 -7.56 4.32
N LEU A 221 2.33 -8.17 5.41
CA LEU A 221 2.14 -7.47 6.69
C LEU A 221 3.46 -6.93 7.25
N LEU A 222 4.52 -7.74 7.22
CA LEU A 222 5.84 -7.34 7.66
C LEU A 222 6.39 -6.19 6.79
N ALA A 223 6.25 -6.32 5.47
CA ALA A 223 6.68 -5.31 4.52
C ALA A 223 5.93 -3.99 4.69
N LEU A 224 4.61 -4.03 4.89
CA LEU A 224 3.80 -2.84 5.18
C LEU A 224 4.25 -2.18 6.49
N THR A 225 4.50 -2.96 7.54
CA THR A 225 5.00 -2.45 8.83
C THR A 225 6.34 -1.73 8.67
N LEU A 226 7.28 -2.32 7.92
CA LEU A 226 8.59 -1.73 7.63
C LEU A 226 8.48 -0.47 6.74
N ALA A 227 7.59 -0.50 5.74
CA ALA A 227 7.33 0.64 4.87
C ALA A 227 6.75 1.82 5.65
N VAL A 228 5.82 1.57 6.57
CA VAL A 228 5.24 2.59 7.47
C VAL A 228 6.29 3.13 8.42
N TYR A 229 7.01 2.26 9.15
CA TYR A 229 8.07 2.68 10.06
C TYR A 229 9.08 3.59 9.37
N GLY A 230 9.59 3.13 8.22
CA GLY A 230 10.58 3.88 7.46
C GLY A 230 10.02 5.19 6.86
N SER A 231 8.75 5.20 6.42
CA SER A 231 8.08 6.42 5.93
C SER A 231 7.92 7.46 7.04
N LEU A 232 7.49 7.05 8.23
CA LEU A 232 7.36 7.92 9.40
C LEU A 232 8.72 8.45 9.88
N ARG A 233 9.77 7.61 9.89
CA ARG A 233 11.16 8.07 10.13
C ARG A 233 11.60 9.10 9.11
N SER A 234 11.27 8.89 7.84
CA SER A 234 11.64 9.81 6.76
C SER A 234 10.87 11.12 6.80
N ALA A 235 9.67 11.13 7.37
CA ALA A 235 8.90 12.33 7.65
C ALA A 235 9.48 13.13 8.83
N GLY A 236 10.29 12.50 9.69
CA GLY A 236 11.00 13.13 10.80
C GLY A 236 10.42 12.81 12.18
N LEU A 237 9.63 11.75 12.33
CA LEU A 237 9.27 11.20 13.64
C LEU A 237 10.50 10.62 14.33
N SER A 238 10.53 10.64 15.67
CA SER A 238 11.54 9.95 16.47
C SER A 238 11.54 8.44 16.22
N LEU A 239 12.59 7.74 16.65
CA LEU A 239 12.69 6.28 16.50
C LEU A 239 11.47 5.58 17.11
N LEU A 240 11.19 5.88 18.38
CA LEU A 240 10.06 5.32 19.11
C LEU A 240 8.71 5.75 18.51
N GLY A 241 8.55 7.02 18.12
CA GLY A 241 7.30 7.50 17.53
C GLY A 241 6.96 6.82 16.20
N ALA A 242 7.97 6.57 15.37
CA ALA A 242 7.79 5.81 14.13
C ALA A 242 7.47 4.34 14.39
N LEU A 243 8.09 3.71 15.41
CA LEU A 243 7.77 2.33 15.80
C LEU A 243 6.35 2.21 16.35
N ILE A 244 5.90 3.17 17.16
CA ILE A 244 4.51 3.24 17.64
C ILE A 244 3.57 3.36 16.44
N GLY A 245 3.85 4.25 15.48
CA GLY A 245 3.01 4.38 14.28
C GLY A 245 2.96 3.11 13.43
N ALA A 246 4.09 2.41 13.28
CA ALA A 246 4.13 1.11 12.59
C ALA A 246 3.38 0.02 13.36
N TYR A 247 3.51 0.00 14.69
CA TYR A 247 2.74 -0.88 15.57
C TYR A 247 1.23 -0.65 15.42
N LEU A 248 0.77 0.61 15.43
CA LEU A 248 -0.66 0.93 15.27
C LEU A 248 -1.26 0.42 13.96
N VAL A 249 -0.46 0.33 12.89
CA VAL A 249 -0.88 -0.28 11.62
C VAL A 249 -0.86 -1.82 11.73
N ALA A 250 0.25 -2.37 12.22
CA ALA A 250 0.46 -3.81 12.34
C ALA A 250 -0.37 -4.49 13.44
N SER A 251 -1.10 -3.71 14.23
CA SER A 251 -2.02 -4.19 15.25
C SER A 251 -3.48 -3.98 14.87
N LEU A 252 -3.79 -3.56 13.64
CA LEU A 252 -5.18 -3.42 13.21
C LEU A 252 -5.83 -4.80 13.15
N PRO A 253 -6.91 -5.08 13.92
CA PRO A 253 -7.45 -6.44 14.06
C PRO A 253 -7.81 -7.06 12.71
N LEU A 254 -8.53 -6.31 11.86
CA LEU A 254 -8.95 -6.81 10.56
C LEU A 254 -7.77 -7.04 9.60
N LEU A 255 -6.73 -6.20 9.68
CA LEU A 255 -5.52 -6.36 8.86
C LEU A 255 -4.80 -7.66 9.24
N ASP A 256 -4.67 -7.93 10.54
CA ASP A 256 -4.08 -9.15 11.06
C ASP A 256 -4.95 -10.37 10.76
N THR A 257 -6.28 -10.24 10.78
CA THR A 257 -7.19 -11.30 10.33
C THR A 257 -6.92 -11.66 8.88
N HIS A 258 -6.72 -10.68 7.99
CA HIS A 258 -6.39 -10.96 6.58
C HIS A 258 -4.99 -11.53 6.40
N ALA A 259 -4.05 -11.20 7.28
CA ALA A 259 -2.74 -11.82 7.28
C ALA A 259 -2.78 -13.29 7.75
N ALA A 260 -3.52 -13.57 8.83
CA ALA A 260 -3.61 -14.89 9.44
C ALA A 260 -4.49 -15.87 8.64
N LEU A 261 -5.63 -15.40 8.13
CA LEU A 261 -6.52 -16.18 7.28
C LEU A 261 -5.96 -16.35 5.86
N ALA A 262 -5.24 -15.33 5.37
CA ALA A 262 -4.58 -15.28 4.08
C ALA A 262 -5.50 -15.58 2.87
N GLY A 263 -4.92 -15.59 1.67
CA GLY A 263 -5.62 -15.86 0.41
C GLY A 263 -6.41 -14.69 -0.19
N TYR A 264 -6.66 -13.61 0.57
CA TYR A 264 -7.36 -12.41 0.11
C TYR A 264 -6.45 -11.41 -0.63
N ALA A 265 -7.00 -10.70 -1.62
CA ALA A 265 -6.30 -9.61 -2.32
C ALA A 265 -6.14 -8.33 -1.49
N ASP A 266 -7.01 -8.14 -0.50
CA ASP A 266 -7.20 -6.90 0.24
C ASP A 266 -5.91 -6.41 0.94
N LEU A 267 -5.13 -7.33 1.54
CA LEU A 267 -3.88 -6.98 2.22
C LEU A 267 -2.80 -6.49 1.24
N MET A 268 -2.70 -7.14 0.07
CA MET A 268 -1.78 -6.72 -0.99
C MET A 268 -2.19 -5.34 -1.50
N LEU A 269 -3.48 -5.11 -1.75
CA LEU A 269 -4.01 -3.83 -2.21
C LEU A 269 -3.77 -2.73 -1.18
N ALA A 270 -4.03 -2.99 0.11
CA ALA A 270 -3.77 -2.05 1.20
C ALA A 270 -2.29 -1.67 1.28
N GLY A 271 -1.40 -2.65 1.12
CA GLY A 271 0.04 -2.43 1.10
C GLY A 271 0.50 -1.56 -0.07
N VAL A 272 0.10 -1.91 -1.29
CA VAL A 272 0.43 -1.16 -2.53
C VAL A 272 -0.14 0.26 -2.47
N TYR A 273 -1.42 0.41 -2.11
CA TYR A 273 -2.09 1.70 -1.99
C TYR A 273 -1.46 2.62 -0.93
N THR A 274 -1.16 2.06 0.25
CA THR A 274 -0.50 2.82 1.33
C THR A 274 0.91 3.23 0.93
N CYS A 275 1.68 2.34 0.29
CA CYS A 275 3.00 2.67 -0.24
C CYS A 275 2.91 3.76 -1.33
N ALA A 276 1.92 3.73 -2.22
CA ALA A 276 1.71 4.77 -3.23
C ALA A 276 1.46 6.14 -2.57
N ALA A 277 0.56 6.20 -1.59
CA ALA A 277 0.24 7.43 -0.87
C ALA A 277 1.43 7.96 -0.03
N LEU A 278 2.17 7.08 0.65
CA LEU A 278 3.35 7.48 1.42
C LEU A 278 4.51 7.92 0.52
N ALA A 279 4.69 7.31 -0.66
CA ALA A 279 5.62 7.80 -1.68
C ALA A 279 5.22 9.21 -2.17
N LEU A 280 3.91 9.49 -2.31
CA LEU A 280 3.44 10.82 -2.67
C LEU A 280 3.77 11.83 -1.57
N HIS A 281 3.55 11.48 -0.31
CA HIS A 281 3.93 12.34 0.81
C HIS A 281 5.43 12.63 0.83
N ARG A 282 6.27 11.62 0.59
CA ARG A 282 7.73 11.80 0.46
C ARG A 282 8.08 12.70 -0.72
N TRP A 283 7.42 12.54 -1.86
CA TRP A 283 7.61 13.42 -3.01
C TRP A 283 7.23 14.87 -2.69
N VAL A 284 6.16 15.10 -1.93
CA VAL A 284 5.77 16.45 -1.48
C VAL A 284 6.87 17.09 -0.62
N LEU A 285 7.50 16.30 0.25
CA LEU A 285 8.57 16.77 1.14
C LEU A 285 9.91 16.97 0.44
N ARG A 286 10.29 16.07 -0.47
CA ARG A 286 11.66 15.99 -1.04
C ARG A 286 11.76 16.38 -2.50
N ARG A 287 10.65 16.33 -3.23
CA ARG A 287 10.55 16.54 -4.68
C ARG A 287 11.47 15.62 -5.50
N ASP A 288 11.77 14.42 -4.99
CA ASP A 288 12.57 13.42 -5.69
C ASP A 288 11.77 12.75 -6.82
N ALA A 289 12.36 12.66 -8.01
CA ALA A 289 11.75 12.02 -9.17
C ALA A 289 11.50 10.52 -8.94
N CYS A 290 12.33 9.85 -8.14
CA CYS A 290 12.15 8.43 -7.81
C CYS A 290 10.91 8.21 -6.93
N ASP A 291 10.64 9.09 -5.95
CA ASP A 291 9.40 9.03 -5.17
C ASP A 291 8.17 9.19 -6.09
N ARG A 292 8.22 10.14 -7.04
CA ARG A 292 7.15 10.33 -8.04
C ARG A 292 6.95 9.10 -8.94
N ALA A 293 8.04 8.47 -9.38
CA ALA A 293 7.96 7.25 -10.20
C ALA A 293 7.32 6.09 -9.42
N LEU A 294 7.64 5.95 -8.11
CA LEU A 294 7.02 4.95 -7.25
C LEU A 294 5.53 5.20 -7.03
N VAL A 295 5.09 6.46 -6.90
CA VAL A 295 3.66 6.80 -6.84
C VAL A 295 2.94 6.26 -8.08
N LEU A 296 3.46 6.56 -9.27
CA LEU A 296 2.83 6.14 -10.53
C LEU A 296 2.85 4.62 -10.67
N LEU A 297 3.99 3.98 -10.41
CA LEU A 297 4.14 2.53 -10.50
C LEU A 297 3.17 1.79 -9.57
N LEU A 298 3.07 2.22 -8.31
CA LEU A 298 2.19 1.57 -7.33
C LEU A 298 0.72 1.90 -7.56
N ALA A 299 0.38 3.13 -7.99
CA ALA A 299 -0.98 3.48 -8.36
C ALA A 299 -1.49 2.64 -9.56
N LEU A 300 -0.64 2.44 -10.57
CA LEU A 300 -0.95 1.59 -11.73
C LEU A 300 -0.98 0.10 -11.37
N ALA A 301 -0.34 -0.30 -10.27
CA ALA A 301 -0.38 -1.68 -9.79
C ALA A 301 -1.66 -2.03 -9.03
N CYS A 302 -2.37 -1.08 -8.43
CA CYS A 302 -3.64 -1.33 -7.73
C CYS A 302 -4.65 -2.15 -8.56
N PRO A 303 -4.99 -1.80 -9.82
CA PRO A 303 -5.92 -2.59 -10.64
C PRO A 303 -5.37 -3.97 -11.05
N LEU A 304 -4.05 -4.19 -10.94
CA LEU A 304 -3.45 -5.52 -11.18
C LEU A 304 -3.64 -6.45 -9.98
N VAL A 305 -3.94 -5.92 -8.79
CA VAL A 305 -4.14 -6.71 -7.57
C VAL A 305 -5.59 -7.18 -7.47
N GLU A 306 -6.53 -6.26 -7.69
CA GLU A 306 -7.97 -6.52 -7.52
C GLU A 306 -8.78 -5.59 -8.45
N THR A 307 -9.98 -6.01 -8.86
CA THR A 307 -10.88 -5.21 -9.71
C THR A 307 -11.24 -3.87 -9.08
N SER A 308 -11.51 -3.85 -7.76
CA SER A 308 -11.75 -2.63 -6.99
C SER A 308 -10.52 -1.70 -6.93
N GLY A 309 -9.33 -2.23 -7.24
CA GLY A 309 -8.06 -1.51 -7.23
C GLY A 309 -8.00 -0.32 -8.19
N LEU A 310 -8.77 -0.33 -9.28
CA LEU A 310 -8.90 0.86 -10.14
C LEU A 310 -9.56 2.02 -9.40
N VAL A 311 -10.63 1.75 -8.65
CA VAL A 311 -11.34 2.75 -7.86
C VAL A 311 -10.40 3.33 -6.81
N TRP A 312 -9.65 2.48 -6.11
CA TRP A 312 -8.61 2.93 -5.16
C TRP A 312 -7.46 3.69 -5.82
N ALA A 313 -7.04 3.34 -7.04
CA ALA A 313 -6.03 4.12 -7.76
C ALA A 313 -6.53 5.55 -8.04
N LEU A 314 -7.82 5.70 -8.39
CA LEU A 314 -8.43 7.00 -8.67
C LEU A 314 -8.51 7.90 -7.42
N THR A 315 -8.64 7.33 -6.22
CA THR A 315 -8.62 8.12 -4.98
C THR A 315 -7.26 8.76 -4.68
N LEU A 316 -6.18 8.32 -5.36
CA LEU A 316 -4.86 8.97 -5.29
C LEU A 316 -4.80 10.29 -6.07
N VAL A 317 -5.67 10.48 -7.07
CA VAL A 317 -5.64 11.63 -8.00
C VAL A 317 -5.81 12.97 -7.28
N PRO A 318 -6.78 13.17 -6.37
CA PRO A 318 -6.90 14.41 -5.60
C PRO A 318 -5.61 14.80 -4.87
N GLY A 319 -4.95 13.82 -4.23
CA GLY A 319 -3.66 14.04 -3.57
C GLY A 319 -2.57 14.42 -4.57
N GLY A 320 -2.48 13.72 -5.70
CA GLY A 320 -1.53 14.01 -6.77
C GLY A 320 -1.68 15.41 -7.37
N VAL A 321 -2.91 15.87 -7.57
CA VAL A 321 -3.24 17.22 -8.05
C VAL A 321 -2.76 18.27 -7.06
N VAL A 322 -3.04 18.11 -5.76
CA VAL A 322 -2.59 19.07 -4.73
C VAL A 322 -1.08 19.03 -4.53
N ALA A 323 -0.48 17.86 -4.61
CA ALA A 323 0.97 17.71 -4.54
C ALA A 323 1.67 18.40 -5.72
N THR A 324 1.10 18.33 -6.92
CA THR A 324 1.66 18.95 -8.14
C THR A 324 1.40 20.45 -8.21
N PHE A 325 0.21 20.89 -7.81
CA PHE A 325 -0.21 22.30 -7.87
C PHE A 325 -0.60 22.83 -6.48
N PRO A 326 0.35 23.11 -5.56
CA PRO A 326 0.02 23.46 -4.17
C PRO A 326 -0.92 24.67 -3.99
N ARG A 327 -0.88 25.65 -4.90
CA ARG A 327 -1.70 26.88 -4.84
C ARG A 327 -3.10 26.73 -5.44
N ARG A 328 -3.21 26.00 -6.56
CA ARG A 328 -4.48 25.87 -7.33
C ARG A 328 -5.17 24.52 -7.10
N GLY A 329 -4.39 23.49 -6.82
CA GLY A 329 -4.83 22.11 -6.64
C GLY A 329 -5.96 21.96 -5.60
N PRO A 330 -5.86 22.55 -4.39
CA PRO A 330 -6.95 22.46 -3.42
C PRO A 330 -8.28 23.01 -3.96
N LYS A 331 -8.26 24.10 -4.73
CA LYS A 331 -9.46 24.68 -5.35
C LYS A 331 -10.02 23.78 -6.45
N LEU A 332 -9.15 23.22 -7.30
CA LEU A 332 -9.55 22.29 -8.35
C LEU A 332 -10.17 21.01 -7.78
N VAL A 333 -9.57 20.45 -6.73
CA VAL A 333 -10.09 19.27 -6.04
C VAL A 333 -11.40 19.57 -5.34
N ALA A 334 -11.52 20.71 -4.67
CA ALA A 334 -12.78 21.12 -4.05
C ALA A 334 -13.90 21.29 -5.09
N PHE A 335 -13.60 21.90 -6.24
CA PHE A 335 -14.55 21.98 -7.36
C PHE A 335 -14.91 20.59 -7.89
N GLY A 336 -13.93 19.71 -8.06
CA GLY A 336 -14.15 18.33 -8.50
C GLY A 336 -15.06 17.53 -7.56
N PHE A 337 -14.85 17.63 -6.24
CA PHE A 337 -15.73 17.02 -5.25
C PHE A 337 -17.13 17.63 -5.27
N GLY A 338 -17.25 18.97 -5.43
CA GLY A 338 -18.54 19.64 -5.57
C GLY A 338 -19.31 19.16 -6.81
N ALA A 339 -18.63 19.07 -7.96
CA ALA A 339 -19.22 18.55 -9.20
C ALA A 339 -19.64 17.07 -9.06
N ALA A 340 -18.79 16.23 -8.47
CA ALA A 340 -19.12 14.83 -8.22
C ALA A 340 -20.33 14.67 -7.29
N ALA A 341 -20.41 15.47 -6.22
CA ALA A 341 -21.57 15.48 -5.33
C ALA A 341 -22.85 15.90 -6.06
N LEU A 342 -22.79 16.90 -6.94
CA LEU A 342 -23.93 17.30 -7.77
C LEU A 342 -24.35 16.20 -8.76
N VAL A 343 -23.41 15.47 -9.36
CA VAL A 343 -23.72 14.33 -10.24
C VAL A 343 -24.41 13.21 -9.46
N VAL A 344 -23.89 12.87 -8.27
CA VAL A 344 -24.53 11.87 -7.40
C VAL A 344 -25.94 12.30 -7.01
N LEU A 345 -26.13 13.56 -6.61
CA LEU A 345 -27.45 14.11 -6.30
C LEU A 345 -28.38 14.11 -7.52
N ALA A 346 -27.86 14.39 -8.71
CA ALA A 346 -28.64 14.35 -9.94
C ALA A 346 -29.09 12.91 -10.26
N PHE A 347 -28.22 11.92 -10.18
CA PHE A 347 -28.61 10.51 -10.40
C PHE A 347 -29.49 9.95 -9.27
N ALA A 348 -29.39 10.48 -8.06
CA ALA A 348 -30.28 10.12 -6.96
C ALA A 348 -31.67 10.78 -7.07
N ARG A 349 -31.80 11.89 -7.80
CA ARG A 349 -33.06 12.63 -7.95
C ARG A 349 -33.78 12.36 -9.26
N PHE A 350 -33.01 12.13 -10.33
CA PHE A 350 -33.51 11.94 -11.68
C PHE A 350 -33.24 10.51 -12.14
N GLU A 351 -34.01 10.05 -13.13
CA GLU A 351 -33.79 8.77 -13.83
C GLU A 351 -33.26 9.04 -15.24
N PRO A 352 -32.05 9.60 -15.40
CA PRO A 352 -31.52 9.84 -16.74
C PRO A 352 -31.34 8.50 -17.45
N ALA A 353 -31.99 8.34 -18.60
CA ALA A 353 -31.79 7.22 -19.48
C ALA A 353 -30.60 7.50 -20.39
N LEU A 354 -29.55 6.67 -20.31
CA LEU A 354 -28.42 6.70 -21.24
C LEU A 354 -28.37 5.36 -21.97
N LEU A 355 -28.42 5.38 -23.31
CA LEU A 355 -28.37 4.17 -24.15
C LEU A 355 -29.39 3.09 -23.73
N GLY A 356 -30.61 3.52 -23.37
CA GLY A 356 -31.70 2.62 -22.95
C GLY A 356 -31.60 2.08 -21.52
N HIS A 357 -30.60 2.48 -20.74
CA HIS A 357 -30.42 2.09 -19.34
C HIS A 357 -30.73 3.26 -18.42
N SER A 358 -31.59 3.05 -17.41
CA SER A 358 -31.85 4.05 -16.37
C SER A 358 -30.67 4.10 -15.40
N LEU A 359 -30.08 5.29 -15.26
CA LEU A 359 -28.98 5.55 -14.32
C LEU A 359 -29.56 6.23 -13.08
N HIS A 360 -30.29 5.46 -12.26
CA HIS A 360 -30.84 5.93 -10.99
C HIS A 360 -30.05 5.38 -9.81
N LEU A 361 -29.80 6.23 -8.81
CA LEU A 361 -29.13 5.85 -7.56
C LEU A 361 -30.13 5.83 -6.40
N ASP A 362 -30.43 4.62 -5.92
CA ASP A 362 -31.33 4.46 -4.80
C ASP A 362 -30.61 4.77 -3.48
N TYR A 363 -31.05 5.81 -2.79
CA TYR A 363 -30.55 6.12 -1.47
C TYR A 363 -31.12 5.14 -0.43
N GLN A 364 -30.34 4.10 -0.11
CA GLN A 364 -30.70 3.06 0.85
C GLN A 364 -29.56 2.84 1.85
N PRO A 365 -29.24 3.87 2.66
CA PRO A 365 -28.07 3.82 3.51
C PRO A 365 -28.22 2.79 4.64
N ARG A 366 -27.15 2.06 4.89
CA ARG A 366 -27.06 1.13 6.03
C ARG A 366 -26.28 1.74 7.19
N TRP A 367 -26.68 2.93 7.65
CA TRP A 367 -25.93 3.70 8.65
C TRP A 367 -25.72 2.96 9.97
N HIS A 368 -26.72 2.22 10.42
CA HIS A 368 -26.59 1.41 11.63
C HIS A 368 -25.50 0.33 11.47
N SER A 369 -25.54 -0.42 10.37
CA SER A 369 -24.53 -1.45 10.08
C SER A 369 -23.13 -0.87 9.89
N LEU A 370 -23.01 0.36 9.38
CA LEU A 370 -21.73 1.06 9.28
C LEU A 370 -21.20 1.50 10.65
N ALA A 371 -22.08 2.01 11.51
CA ALA A 371 -21.71 2.34 12.89
C ALA A 371 -21.25 1.09 13.65
N ASP A 372 -21.96 -0.03 13.48
CA ASP A 372 -21.56 -1.32 14.06
C ASP A 372 -20.20 -1.77 13.56
N ALA A 373 -19.99 -1.75 12.24
CA ALA A 373 -18.74 -2.17 11.62
C ALA A 373 -17.53 -1.36 12.09
N TYR A 374 -17.67 -0.04 12.20
CA TYR A 374 -16.56 0.87 12.50
C TYR A 374 -16.36 1.14 14.00
N LEU A 375 -17.42 1.21 14.80
CA LEU A 375 -17.34 1.63 16.19
C LEU A 375 -17.54 0.47 17.17
N PHE A 376 -18.45 -0.47 16.92
CA PHE A 376 -18.90 -1.41 17.95
C PHE A 376 -18.34 -2.83 17.82
N PHE A 377 -18.06 -3.32 16.61
CA PHE A 377 -17.57 -4.69 16.39
C PHE A 377 -16.08 -4.92 16.73
N GLY A 378 -15.35 -3.88 17.14
CA GLY A 378 -13.94 -4.00 17.53
C GLY A 378 -12.97 -4.33 16.38
N ASN A 379 -13.41 -4.33 15.11
CA ASN A 379 -12.59 -4.67 13.94
C ASN A 379 -11.39 -3.74 13.71
N TRP A 380 -11.44 -2.53 14.28
CA TRP A 380 -10.48 -1.46 14.04
C TRP A 380 -9.85 -0.90 15.33
N HIS A 381 -9.99 -1.62 16.46
CA HIS A 381 -9.65 -1.09 17.79
C HIS A 381 -10.24 0.33 18.00
N LEU A 382 -9.39 1.30 18.32
CA LEU A 382 -9.77 2.70 18.57
C LEU A 382 -9.60 3.60 17.34
N LEU A 383 -9.28 3.05 16.16
CA LEU A 383 -8.92 3.83 14.96
C LEU A 383 -9.97 4.90 14.65
N TRP A 384 -11.24 4.52 14.52
CA TRP A 384 -12.29 5.46 14.11
C TRP A 384 -12.57 6.54 15.16
N TYR A 385 -12.46 6.21 16.45
CA TYR A 385 -12.54 7.19 17.53
C TYR A 385 -11.41 8.22 17.42
N VAL A 386 -10.17 7.75 17.22
CA VAL A 386 -9.00 8.62 17.05
C VAL A 386 -9.11 9.48 15.78
N VAL A 387 -9.59 8.90 14.68
CA VAL A 387 -9.80 9.61 13.41
C VAL A 387 -10.78 10.77 13.60
N VAL A 388 -11.92 10.54 14.25
CA VAL A 388 -12.92 11.59 14.52
C VAL A 388 -12.32 12.71 15.38
N VAL A 389 -11.68 12.36 16.50
CA VAL A 389 -11.09 13.34 17.43
C VAL A 389 -9.99 14.16 16.74
N LEU A 390 -9.07 13.51 16.05
CA LEU A 390 -7.97 14.20 15.37
C LEU A 390 -8.45 15.00 14.16
N ALA A 391 -9.47 14.54 13.43
CA ALA A 391 -10.06 15.32 12.35
C ALA A 391 -10.66 16.64 12.87
N ILE A 392 -11.33 16.61 14.03
CA ILE A 392 -11.91 17.81 14.66
C ILE A 392 -10.80 18.77 15.14
N ILE A 393 -9.86 18.27 15.94
CA ILE A 393 -8.80 19.11 16.54
C ILE A 393 -7.81 19.62 15.47
N GLY A 394 -7.51 18.77 14.49
CA GLY A 394 -6.47 18.97 13.48
C GLY A 394 -6.98 19.44 12.11
N ALA A 395 -8.27 19.77 11.94
CA ALA A 395 -8.86 20.15 10.65
C ALA A 395 -8.04 21.19 9.89
N ARG A 396 -7.57 22.24 10.58
CA ARG A 396 -6.77 23.32 9.99
C ARG A 396 -5.38 22.86 9.54
N ARG A 397 -4.79 21.86 10.20
CA ARG A 397 -3.49 21.28 9.83
C ARG A 397 -3.62 20.32 8.66
N LEU A 398 -4.74 19.58 8.57
CA LEU A 398 -5.03 18.65 7.47
C LEU A 398 -5.06 19.34 6.11
N VAL A 399 -5.54 20.59 6.02
CA VAL A 399 -5.60 21.34 4.76
C VAL A 399 -4.30 22.06 4.40
N ARG A 400 -3.27 22.01 5.25
CA ARG A 400 -1.97 22.64 5.01
C ARG A 400 -0.96 21.61 4.46
N PRO A 401 -0.02 22.03 3.59
CA PRO A 401 1.16 21.21 3.29
C PRO A 401 1.96 20.96 4.59
N PRO A 402 2.54 19.76 4.77
CA PRO A 402 2.65 18.66 3.80
C PRO A 402 1.51 17.62 3.86
N LEU A 403 0.50 17.80 4.73
CA LEU A 403 -0.55 16.80 4.95
C LEU A 403 -1.71 16.86 3.95
N ALA A 404 -1.98 18.03 3.36
CA ALA A 404 -3.11 18.23 2.45
C ALA A 404 -3.26 17.17 1.34
N PRO A 405 -2.20 16.73 0.64
CA PRO A 405 -2.31 15.64 -0.33
C PRO A 405 -2.84 14.33 0.26
N LEU A 406 -2.32 13.91 1.41
CA LEU A 406 -2.77 12.68 2.08
C LEU A 406 -4.19 12.81 2.61
N ALA A 407 -4.53 13.96 3.18
CA ALA A 407 -5.87 14.24 3.69
C ALA A 407 -6.92 14.14 2.58
N LEU A 408 -6.60 14.62 1.37
CA LEU A 408 -7.51 14.55 0.22
C LEU A 408 -7.62 13.15 -0.40
N ILE A 409 -6.56 12.35 -0.34
CA ILE A 409 -6.62 10.92 -0.68
C ILE A 409 -7.56 10.19 0.27
N VAL A 410 -7.40 10.42 1.57
CA VAL A 410 -8.26 9.85 2.60
C VAL A 410 -9.70 10.31 2.44
N ALA A 411 -9.93 11.61 2.21
CA ALA A 411 -11.27 12.16 1.96
C ALA A 411 -11.91 11.54 0.71
N SER A 412 -11.13 11.35 -0.37
CA SER A 412 -11.62 10.68 -1.58
C SER A 412 -11.97 9.21 -1.32
N GLY A 413 -11.14 8.48 -0.57
CA GLY A 413 -11.42 7.10 -0.18
C GLY A 413 -12.67 6.97 0.69
N LEU A 414 -12.82 7.83 1.69
CA LEU A 414 -14.03 7.91 2.51
C LEU A 414 -15.26 8.30 1.68
N GLY A 415 -15.10 9.17 0.67
CA GLY A 415 -16.17 9.53 -0.27
C GLY A 415 -16.62 8.34 -1.12
N VAL A 416 -15.69 7.53 -1.62
CA VAL A 416 -16.02 6.28 -2.34
C VAL A 416 -16.77 5.31 -1.43
N LEU A 417 -16.30 5.09 -0.20
CA LEU A 417 -16.98 4.23 0.76
C LEU A 417 -18.38 4.77 1.10
N PHE A 418 -18.51 6.07 1.32
CA PHE A 418 -19.80 6.72 1.55
C PHE A 418 -20.76 6.45 0.41
N ILE A 419 -20.34 6.66 -0.85
CA ILE A 419 -21.19 6.41 -2.03
C ILE A 419 -21.59 4.94 -2.11
N ALA A 420 -20.64 4.01 -1.96
CA ALA A 420 -20.89 2.58 -2.06
C ALA A 420 -21.91 2.07 -1.02
N PHE A 421 -21.92 2.63 0.19
CA PHE A 421 -22.83 2.21 1.27
C PHE A 421 -24.10 3.07 1.40
N ALA A 422 -24.09 4.30 0.89
CA ALA A 422 -25.29 5.14 0.80
C ALA A 422 -26.17 4.74 -0.39
N PHE A 423 -25.55 4.32 -1.49
CA PHE A 423 -26.20 3.96 -2.75
C PHE A 423 -25.80 2.55 -3.20
N PRO A 424 -26.32 1.49 -2.56
CA PRO A 424 -25.97 0.11 -2.90
C PRO A 424 -26.30 -0.31 -4.33
N SER A 425 -27.17 0.42 -5.05
CA SER A 425 -27.44 0.19 -6.48
C SER A 425 -26.40 0.83 -7.42
N ALA A 426 -25.60 1.80 -6.95
CA ALA A 426 -24.55 2.47 -7.73
C ALA A 426 -23.35 1.57 -8.03
N THR A 427 -23.07 0.68 -7.08
CA THR A 427 -21.94 -0.24 -7.10
C THR A 427 -22.53 -1.59 -6.80
N SER A 428 -22.32 -2.60 -7.64
CA SER A 428 -22.69 -3.95 -7.24
C SER A 428 -22.03 -4.20 -5.89
N VAL A 429 -22.80 -4.35 -4.81
CA VAL A 429 -22.29 -4.61 -3.44
C VAL A 429 -21.31 -5.79 -3.45
N ALA A 430 -21.43 -6.67 -4.46
CA ALA A 430 -20.47 -7.71 -4.82
C ALA A 430 -19.01 -7.25 -5.01
N GLN A 431 -18.75 -6.03 -5.47
CA GLN A 431 -17.40 -5.48 -5.72
C GLN A 431 -16.68 -5.02 -4.45
N PHE A 432 -17.41 -4.67 -3.38
CA PHE A 432 -16.82 -4.15 -2.13
C PHE A 432 -17.07 -5.08 -0.94
N GLY A 433 -17.92 -6.10 -1.09
CA GLY A 433 -18.23 -7.06 -0.03
C GLY A 433 -18.84 -6.38 1.20
N THR A 434 -18.23 -6.58 2.37
CA THR A 434 -18.66 -5.96 3.63
C THR A 434 -17.96 -4.61 3.87
N ALA A 435 -18.58 -3.73 4.68
CA ALA A 435 -17.99 -2.44 5.06
C ALA A 435 -16.55 -2.53 5.57
N ASN A 436 -16.28 -3.54 6.39
CA ASN A 436 -14.94 -3.78 6.93
C ASN A 436 -13.94 -4.12 5.83
N ARG A 437 -14.29 -5.06 4.94
CA ARG A 437 -13.43 -5.47 3.84
C ARG A 437 -13.14 -4.30 2.89
N ALA A 438 -14.20 -3.60 2.47
CA ALA A 438 -14.07 -2.42 1.61
C ALA A 438 -13.15 -1.35 2.19
N THR A 439 -13.07 -1.22 3.52
CA THR A 439 -12.27 -0.16 4.16
C THR A 439 -10.81 -0.56 4.39
N LEU A 440 -10.48 -1.84 4.26
CA LEU A 440 -9.15 -2.38 4.54
C LEU A 440 -8.03 -1.71 3.71
N PRO A 441 -8.20 -1.45 2.40
CA PRO A 441 -7.19 -0.73 1.64
C PRO A 441 -6.81 0.64 2.21
N LEU A 442 -7.78 1.35 2.80
CA LEU A 442 -7.60 2.71 3.32
C LEU A 442 -7.02 2.75 4.74
N ALA A 443 -7.32 1.75 5.57
CA ALA A 443 -7.07 1.79 7.01
C ALA A 443 -5.59 2.03 7.39
N PRO A 444 -4.58 1.37 6.78
CA PRO A 444 -3.18 1.64 7.12
C PRO A 444 -2.76 3.08 6.80
N LEU A 445 -3.21 3.62 5.67
CA LEU A 445 -2.96 5.02 5.29
C LEU A 445 -3.63 5.99 6.26
N LEU A 446 -4.87 5.71 6.67
CA LEU A 446 -5.61 6.51 7.63
C LEU A 446 -4.88 6.59 8.97
N THR A 447 -4.39 5.46 9.49
CA THR A 447 -3.56 5.40 10.69
C THR A 447 -2.28 6.22 10.52
N CYS A 448 -1.60 6.12 9.38
CA CYS A 448 -0.42 6.94 9.10
C CYS A 448 -0.73 8.44 9.11
N LEU A 449 -1.85 8.86 8.51
CA LEU A 449 -2.30 10.24 8.51
C LEU A 449 -2.56 10.73 9.95
N CYS A 450 -3.21 9.94 10.79
CA CYS A 450 -3.42 10.27 12.21
C CYS A 450 -2.10 10.48 12.95
N VAL A 451 -1.12 9.60 12.76
CA VAL A 451 0.21 9.69 13.40
C VAL A 451 0.96 10.94 12.92
N LEU A 452 0.93 11.24 11.62
CA LEU A 452 1.54 12.44 11.06
C LEU A 452 0.85 13.73 11.54
N LEU A 453 -0.48 13.72 11.61
CA LEU A 453 -1.26 14.85 12.12
C LEU A 453 -0.98 15.10 13.60
N TRP A 454 -0.92 14.05 14.42
CA TRP A 454 -0.56 14.17 15.84
C TRP A 454 0.81 14.82 16.03
N ARG A 455 1.79 14.45 15.18
CA ARG A 455 3.10 15.12 15.17
C ARG A 455 2.97 16.61 14.83
N GLU A 456 2.25 16.97 13.78
CA GLU A 456 2.06 18.38 13.40
C GLU A 456 1.35 19.20 14.48
N LEU A 457 0.51 18.57 15.30
CA LEU A 457 -0.17 19.22 16.44
C LEU A 457 0.74 19.41 17.65
N THR A 458 1.75 18.56 17.83
CA THR A 458 2.66 18.58 18.99
C THR A 458 3.94 19.37 18.74
N MET A 459 4.24 19.72 17.49
CA MET A 459 5.36 20.59 17.15
C MET A 459 4.98 22.06 17.42
N PRO A 460 5.85 22.86 18.08
CA PRO A 460 5.62 24.29 18.25
C PRO A 460 5.47 24.96 16.89
N GLU A 461 4.45 25.81 16.73
CA GLU A 461 4.27 26.57 15.49
C GLU A 461 5.43 27.57 15.36
N VAL A 462 6.44 27.22 14.55
CA VAL A 462 7.52 28.15 14.22
C VAL A 462 6.89 29.29 13.44
N ALA A 463 6.82 30.47 14.07
CA ALA A 463 6.33 31.68 13.42
C ALA A 463 7.05 31.84 12.07
N PRO A 464 6.32 32.16 10.97
CA PRO A 464 6.95 32.34 9.68
C PRO A 464 8.04 33.40 9.80
N LYS A 465 9.29 33.04 9.52
CA LYS A 465 10.37 34.03 9.34
C LYS A 465 9.85 35.04 8.31
N PRO A 466 9.79 36.34 8.62
CA PRO A 466 9.49 37.35 7.61
C PRO A 466 10.46 37.14 6.46
N GLN A 467 9.92 36.94 5.26
CA GLN A 467 10.74 36.96 4.06
C GLN A 467 11.45 38.31 4.05
N ALA A 468 12.76 38.30 4.25
CA ALA A 468 13.57 39.49 4.08
C ALA A 468 13.29 40.02 2.67
N ALA A 469 12.66 41.18 2.60
CA ALA A 469 12.52 41.95 1.38
C ALA A 469 13.94 42.33 0.92
N GLN A 470 14.57 41.44 0.14
CA GLN A 470 15.82 41.73 -0.54
C GLN A 470 15.52 42.75 -1.64
N GLN A 471 15.84 44.01 -1.30
CA GLN A 471 16.62 44.92 -2.13
C GLN A 471 16.14 45.04 -3.59
N ARG A 472 15.10 45.85 -3.80
CA ARG A 472 14.97 46.72 -4.98
C ARG A 472 14.83 48.15 -4.51
N ALA A 473 15.93 48.68 -3.97
CA ALA A 473 16.16 50.11 -3.77
C ALA A 473 17.67 50.29 -3.91
N GLY A 474 18.10 50.62 -5.13
CA GLY A 474 19.51 50.67 -5.50
C GLY A 474 19.71 50.59 -7.01
N SER A 475 18.88 51.30 -7.77
CA SER A 475 19.11 51.56 -9.19
C SER A 475 18.52 52.93 -9.54
N ASP A 476 19.04 53.98 -8.92
CA ASP A 476 18.90 55.34 -9.40
C ASP A 476 20.12 56.13 -8.96
N SER A 477 20.68 56.90 -9.89
CA SER A 477 21.80 57.87 -9.76
C SER A 477 23.24 57.37 -9.84
N VAL A 478 23.68 56.89 -11.01
CA VAL A 478 24.95 57.33 -11.61
C VAL A 478 24.80 57.26 -13.14
N VAL A 479 24.89 58.41 -13.82
CA VAL A 479 25.36 58.67 -15.20
C VAL A 479 24.65 59.94 -15.71
N ALA A 480 25.29 61.10 -15.52
CA ALA A 480 25.17 62.28 -16.38
C ALA A 480 26.19 63.34 -15.92
N ALA A 481 27.42 63.27 -16.44
CA ALA A 481 28.34 64.40 -16.65
C ALA A 481 29.62 63.86 -17.30
N ASP A 482 29.65 63.86 -18.64
CA ASP A 482 30.84 64.11 -19.48
C ASP A 482 30.44 63.89 -20.96
N ALA A 483 30.01 64.99 -21.60
CA ALA A 483 30.11 65.34 -23.03
C ALA A 483 29.16 66.51 -23.33
#